data_AF-A0A9W9Q905-F1
#
_entry.id   AF-A0A9W9Q905-F1
#
_cell.length_a   1.000
_cell.length_b   1.000
_cell.length_c   1.000
_cell.angle_alpha   90.00
_cell.angle_beta   90.00
_cell.angle_gamma   90.00
#
_symmetry.space_group_name_H-M   'P 1'
#
loop_
_entity.id
_entity.type
_entity.pdbx_description
1 polymer ?
#
loop_
_entity_poly.entity_id
_entity_poly.type
_entity_poly.pdbx_seq_one_letter_code
_entity_poly.pdbx_strand_id
1 'polypeptide(L)'
;MALTISQPATTLGADVPGPTNLNSLHHHSSITKEFDPLLFEAAASLQLQSQLKLQNSQSEQDSTHLIASPYNDPSHLLDISALDHQDRIFALALTYLKPIRNDYATAAYTESFNWDEVFSLVKSFSEAENRPWKAQSYYVVIFRSILLPDADGDRLYALDAHSHREAIASGVY
;
A
#
# COMPACT_ATOMS: atom_id res chain seq x y z
N MET A 1 34.55 -43.14 16.03
CA MET A 1 33.49 -42.53 16.86
C MET A 1 34.20 -41.58 17.83
N ALA A 2 34.19 -40.25 17.75
CA ALA A 2 33.56 -39.27 16.87
C ALA A 2 34.54 -38.11 16.65
N LEU A 3 34.59 -37.55 15.42
CA LEU A 3 35.33 -36.33 15.09
C LEU A 3 34.40 -35.14 15.40
N THR A 4 34.81 -34.28 16.33
CA THR A 4 34.11 -33.01 16.61
C THR A 4 34.56 -31.99 15.59
N ILE A 5 33.66 -31.57 14.70
CA ILE A 5 33.88 -30.51 13.72
C ILE A 5 33.44 -29.19 14.38
N SER A 6 34.40 -28.30 14.67
CA SER A 6 34.10 -26.91 15.02
C SER A 6 33.46 -26.20 13.84
N GLN A 7 32.22 -25.73 14.01
CA GLN A 7 31.60 -24.75 13.11
C GLN A 7 32.06 -23.34 13.50
N PRO A 8 32.48 -22.48 12.56
CA PRO A 8 32.54 -21.05 12.82
C PRO A 8 31.13 -20.45 12.78
N ALA A 9 30.80 -19.66 13.79
CA ALA A 9 29.58 -18.86 13.83
C ALA A 9 29.63 -17.79 12.73
N THR A 10 28.83 -17.97 11.67
CA THR A 10 28.56 -16.93 10.69
C THR A 10 27.53 -15.97 11.28
N THR A 11 28.00 -14.87 11.83
CA THR A 11 27.19 -13.71 12.15
C THR A 11 26.67 -13.13 10.82
N LEU A 12 25.41 -13.43 10.47
CA LEU A 12 24.69 -12.72 9.42
C LEU A 12 24.49 -11.28 9.92
N GLY A 13 25.35 -10.39 9.43
CA GLY A 13 25.21 -8.96 9.61
C GLY A 13 23.83 -8.52 9.13
N ALA A 14 23.17 -7.74 9.97
CA ALA A 14 22.03 -6.93 9.58
C ALA A 14 22.49 -5.99 8.47
N ASP A 15 22.18 -6.34 7.23
CA ASP A 15 22.19 -5.43 6.10
C ASP A 15 21.06 -4.44 6.34
N VAL A 16 21.37 -3.34 7.04
CA VAL A 16 20.44 -2.21 7.21
C VAL A 16 20.37 -1.54 5.84
N PRO A 17 19.22 -1.57 5.14
CA PRO A 17 19.10 -0.87 3.87
C PRO A 17 19.37 0.61 4.12
N GLY A 18 20.21 1.22 3.30
CA GLY A 18 20.40 2.68 3.30
C GLY A 18 19.06 3.42 3.14
N PRO A 19 19.02 4.74 3.43
CA PRO A 19 17.77 5.50 3.48
C PRO A 19 16.99 5.31 2.20
N THR A 20 15.84 4.65 2.32
CA THR A 20 14.98 4.33 1.20
C THR A 20 14.27 5.60 0.75
N ASN A 21 14.41 6.00 -0.52
CA ASN A 21 13.75 7.21 -1.02
C ASN A 21 12.27 6.95 -1.32
N LEU A 22 11.43 6.99 -0.29
CA LEU A 22 9.97 6.81 -0.36
C LEU A 22 9.21 7.94 -1.09
N ASN A 23 9.90 8.85 -1.78
CA ASN A 23 9.28 9.87 -2.63
C ASN A 23 9.19 9.47 -4.10
N SER A 24 9.79 8.34 -4.48
CA SER A 24 9.79 7.83 -5.85
C SER A 24 9.14 6.47 -5.93
N LEU A 25 8.14 6.35 -6.80
CA LEU A 25 7.36 5.16 -7.07
C LEU A 25 7.57 4.70 -8.51
N HIS A 26 7.44 3.40 -8.77
CA HIS A 26 7.27 2.96 -10.15
C HIS A 26 6.00 3.55 -10.76
N HIS A 27 6.10 3.95 -12.01
CA HIS A 27 4.98 4.47 -12.78
C HIS A 27 3.81 3.47 -12.78
N HIS A 28 2.61 3.97 -12.52
CA HIS A 28 1.41 3.16 -12.32
C HIS A 28 1.05 2.28 -13.54
N SER A 29 1.47 2.66 -14.75
CA SER A 29 1.28 1.88 -15.98
C SER A 29 2.06 0.57 -16.02
N SER A 30 3.06 0.41 -15.16
CA SER A 30 3.80 -0.84 -14.97
C SER A 30 3.08 -1.81 -14.03
N ILE A 31 1.99 -1.37 -13.39
CA ILE A 31 1.16 -2.16 -12.49
C ILE A 31 -0.13 -2.57 -13.22
N THR A 32 -0.73 -3.67 -12.75
CA THR A 32 -2.01 -4.16 -13.27
C THR A 32 -3.12 -3.11 -13.19
N LYS A 33 -4.06 -3.18 -14.14
CA LYS A 33 -5.34 -2.46 -14.10
C LYS A 33 -6.51 -3.33 -13.65
N GLU A 34 -6.25 -4.61 -13.39
CA GLU A 34 -7.28 -5.55 -12.94
C GLU A 34 -7.73 -5.19 -11.53
N PHE A 35 -9.05 -5.14 -11.35
CA PHE A 35 -9.69 -4.69 -10.11
C PHE A 35 -9.36 -5.62 -8.93
N ASP A 36 -9.52 -6.94 -9.12
CA ASP A 36 -9.37 -7.92 -8.05
C ASP A 36 -7.94 -7.97 -7.46
N PRO A 37 -6.85 -8.00 -8.25
CA PRO A 37 -5.50 -7.93 -7.69
C PRO A 37 -5.21 -6.64 -6.91
N LEU A 38 -5.75 -5.50 -7.36
CA LEU A 38 -5.59 -4.22 -6.65
C LEU A 38 -6.37 -4.21 -5.33
N LEU A 39 -7.56 -4.83 -5.31
CA LEU A 39 -8.42 -4.88 -4.13
C LEU A 39 -8.01 -5.96 -3.11
N PHE A 40 -7.62 -7.15 -3.58
CA PHE A 40 -7.49 -8.34 -2.74
C PHE A 40 -6.06 -8.81 -2.53
N GLU A 41 -5.14 -8.46 -3.43
CA GLU A 41 -3.77 -9.00 -3.44
C GLU A 41 -2.70 -7.94 -3.15
N ALA A 42 -3.12 -6.71 -2.83
CA ALA A 42 -2.23 -5.58 -2.59
C ALA A 42 -1.30 -5.27 -3.79
N ALA A 43 -1.80 -5.42 -5.02
CA ALA A 43 -0.99 -5.21 -6.22
C ALA A 43 -0.48 -3.76 -6.39
N ALA A 44 -1.10 -2.77 -5.73
CA ALA A 44 -0.60 -1.40 -5.67
C ALA A 44 0.79 -1.30 -5.00
N SER A 45 1.09 -2.18 -4.03
CA SER A 45 2.38 -2.19 -3.34
C SER A 45 3.57 -2.51 -4.25
N LEU A 46 3.31 -3.08 -5.44
CA LEU A 46 4.34 -3.27 -6.47
C LEU A 46 5.00 -1.95 -6.90
N GLN A 47 4.32 -0.80 -6.73
CA GLN A 47 4.90 0.51 -6.99
C GLN A 47 6.13 0.84 -6.11
N LEU A 48 6.24 0.17 -4.96
CA LEU A 48 7.35 0.35 -3.99
C LEU A 48 8.51 -0.62 -4.23
N GLN A 49 8.41 -1.55 -5.18
CA GLN A 49 9.37 -2.65 -5.32
C GLN A 49 10.74 -2.26 -5.91
N SER A 50 10.89 -1.09 -6.55
CA SER A 50 12.20 -0.55 -6.97
C SER A 50 13.15 -0.39 -5.77
N GLN A 51 12.59 -0.20 -4.60
CA GLN A 51 13.34 0.12 -3.39
C GLN A 51 13.85 -1.11 -2.65
N LEU A 52 13.18 -2.26 -2.83
CA LEU A 52 13.50 -3.52 -2.15
C LEU A 52 14.41 -4.43 -2.99
N LYS A 53 14.54 -4.19 -4.29
CA LYS A 53 15.39 -4.96 -5.20
C LYS A 53 16.22 -4.04 -6.09
N LEU A 54 17.48 -3.89 -5.69
CA LEU A 54 18.65 -3.51 -6.50
C LEU A 54 18.88 -2.02 -6.74
N GLN A 55 19.95 -1.54 -6.10
CA GLN A 55 20.79 -0.44 -6.56
C GLN A 55 21.18 -0.67 -8.04
N ASN A 56 21.17 0.41 -8.83
CA ASN A 56 21.56 0.51 -10.25
C ASN A 56 20.52 0.09 -11.30
N SER A 57 19.53 0.95 -11.52
CA SER A 57 19.09 1.37 -12.87
C SER A 57 18.26 2.64 -12.74
N GLN A 58 18.74 3.77 -13.27
CA GLN A 58 17.87 4.92 -13.53
C GLN A 58 16.88 4.51 -14.62
N SER A 59 15.72 3.99 -14.23
CA SER A 59 14.60 3.81 -15.17
C SER A 59 13.83 5.12 -15.26
N GLU A 60 13.55 5.56 -16.48
CA GLU A 60 12.77 6.77 -16.84
C GLU A 60 11.29 6.75 -16.38
N GLN A 61 10.92 5.99 -15.35
CA GLN A 61 9.53 5.71 -14.97
C GLN A 61 9.32 5.85 -13.45
N ASP A 62 9.98 6.85 -12.87
CA ASP A 62 9.76 7.28 -11.49
C ASP A 62 8.60 8.28 -11.45
N SER A 63 7.67 8.10 -10.50
CA SER A 63 6.46 8.91 -10.34
C SER A 63 6.16 9.20 -8.88
N THR A 64 5.41 10.27 -8.62
CA THR A 64 4.79 10.57 -7.32
C THR A 64 3.32 10.16 -7.26
N HIS A 65 2.80 9.51 -8.31
CA HIS A 65 1.39 9.14 -8.39
C HIS A 65 1.17 7.69 -7.91
N LEU A 66 0.51 7.56 -6.76
CA LEU A 66 0.22 6.31 -6.08
C LEU A 66 -1.17 5.78 -6.46
N ILE A 67 -1.26 4.47 -6.68
CA ILE A 67 -2.53 3.74 -6.79
C ILE A 67 -3.08 3.55 -5.37
N ALA A 68 -4.07 4.38 -5.00
CA ALA A 68 -4.69 4.37 -3.67
C ALA A 68 -6.09 3.73 -3.65
N SER A 69 -6.55 3.18 -4.77
CA SER A 69 -7.85 2.54 -4.93
C SER A 69 -7.78 1.35 -5.88
N PRO A 70 -8.83 0.52 -5.99
CA PRO A 70 -8.92 -0.53 -6.99
C PRO A 70 -8.94 -0.05 -8.46
N TYR A 71 -8.87 1.27 -8.70
CA TYR A 71 -8.88 1.89 -10.02
C TYR A 71 -7.50 2.45 -10.38
N ASN A 72 -6.88 1.90 -11.43
CA ASN A 72 -5.58 2.34 -11.93
C ASN A 72 -5.71 3.14 -13.25
N ASP A 73 -6.48 4.22 -13.17
CA ASP A 73 -6.53 5.24 -14.22
C ASP A 73 -5.96 6.57 -13.70
N PRO A 74 -5.40 7.44 -14.56
CA PRO A 74 -4.71 8.66 -14.12
C PRO A 74 -5.55 9.58 -13.21
N SER A 75 -6.88 9.60 -13.37
CA SER A 75 -7.77 10.41 -12.54
C SER A 75 -7.99 9.88 -11.12
N HIS A 76 -7.49 8.69 -10.82
CA HIS A 76 -7.65 7.99 -9.54
C HIS A 76 -6.35 7.92 -8.72
N LEU A 77 -5.27 8.48 -9.25
CA LEU A 77 -3.97 8.40 -8.60
C LEU A 77 -3.79 9.52 -7.57
N LEU A 78 -3.26 9.16 -6.41
CA LEU A 78 -2.91 10.07 -5.33
C LEU A 78 -1.51 10.63 -5.55
N ASP A 79 -1.35 11.95 -5.61
CA ASP A 79 -0.02 12.58 -5.67
C ASP A 79 0.61 12.66 -4.28
N ILE A 80 1.59 11.79 -4.01
CA ILE A 80 2.25 11.70 -2.71
C ILE A 80 3.15 12.90 -2.40
N SER A 81 3.46 13.74 -3.40
CA SER A 81 4.26 14.94 -3.19
C SER A 81 3.47 16.07 -2.50
N ALA A 82 2.14 16.00 -2.57
CA ALA A 82 1.23 16.95 -1.93
C ALA A 82 0.92 16.58 -0.46
N LEU A 83 1.25 15.36 -0.04
CA LEU A 83 0.97 14.86 1.31
C LEU A 83 2.02 15.34 2.33
N ASP A 84 1.59 15.45 3.58
CA ASP A 84 2.53 15.56 4.67
C ASP A 84 3.33 14.25 4.84
N HIS A 85 4.39 14.30 5.63
CA HIS A 85 5.29 13.16 5.77
C HIS A 85 4.63 11.92 6.41
N GLN A 86 3.78 12.09 7.43
CA GLN A 86 3.16 10.96 8.12
C GLN A 86 2.01 10.38 7.30
N ASP A 87 1.22 11.23 6.65
CA ASP A 87 0.14 10.85 5.75
C ASP A 87 0.68 10.13 4.53
N ARG A 88 1.81 10.60 3.97
CA ARG A 88 2.51 9.88 2.90
C ARG A 88 2.92 8.49 3.36
N ILE A 89 3.64 8.37 4.47
CA ILE A 89 4.09 7.05 4.98
C ILE A 89 2.90 6.11 5.17
N PHE A 90 1.80 6.63 5.72
CA PHE A 90 0.61 5.83 5.93
C PHE A 90 -0.05 5.41 4.62
N ALA A 91 -0.19 6.32 3.65
CA ALA A 91 -0.70 6.02 2.32
C ALA A 91 0.13 4.95 1.59
N LEU A 92 1.46 5.04 1.68
CA LEU A 92 2.36 4.02 1.12
C LEU A 92 2.15 2.65 1.79
N ALA A 93 2.07 2.61 3.12
CA ALA A 93 1.82 1.37 3.86
C ALA A 93 0.44 0.77 3.54
N LEU A 94 -0.59 1.60 3.34
CA LEU A 94 -1.94 1.17 2.99
C LEU A 94 -2.01 0.47 1.62
N THR A 95 -1.04 0.65 0.72
CA THR A 95 -0.99 -0.15 -0.52
C THR A 95 -0.77 -1.65 -0.29
N TYR A 96 -0.32 -2.03 0.92
CA TYR A 96 -0.20 -3.43 1.35
C TYR A 96 -1.46 -3.96 2.04
N LEU A 97 -2.47 -3.10 2.28
CA LEU A 97 -3.71 -3.51 2.94
C LEU A 97 -4.47 -4.50 2.07
N LYS A 98 -4.83 -5.64 2.65
CA LYS A 98 -5.62 -6.69 1.99
C LYS A 98 -6.47 -7.45 3.00
N PRO A 99 -7.62 -7.99 2.59
CA PRO A 99 -8.42 -8.83 3.48
C PRO A 99 -7.67 -10.12 3.82
N ILE A 100 -7.82 -10.57 5.06
CA ILE A 100 -7.21 -11.82 5.57
C ILE A 100 -8.25 -12.93 5.84
N ARG A 101 -9.52 -12.67 5.49
CA ARG A 101 -10.65 -13.59 5.68
C ARG A 101 -11.71 -13.36 4.61
N ASN A 102 -12.46 -14.42 4.30
CA ASN A 102 -13.47 -14.40 3.22
C ASN A 102 -14.70 -13.56 3.56
N ASP A 103 -15.04 -13.40 4.84
CA ASP A 103 -16.21 -12.66 5.33
C ASP A 103 -15.86 -11.20 5.70
N TYR A 104 -14.72 -10.69 5.24
CA TYR A 104 -14.18 -9.35 5.56
C TYR A 104 -15.20 -8.22 5.39
N ALA A 105 -16.09 -8.33 4.39
CA ALA A 105 -17.10 -7.31 4.08
C ALA A 105 -18.15 -7.14 5.20
N THR A 106 -18.32 -8.16 6.06
CA THR A 106 -19.32 -8.17 7.14
C THR A 106 -18.73 -8.25 8.54
N ALA A 107 -17.52 -8.81 8.66
CA ALA A 107 -16.77 -8.93 9.92
C ALA A 107 -16.34 -7.58 10.51
N ALA A 108 -15.72 -7.60 11.70
CA ALA A 108 -15.17 -6.40 12.32
C ALA A 108 -13.98 -5.88 11.52
N TYR A 109 -13.95 -4.57 11.22
CA TYR A 109 -12.97 -3.97 10.31
C TYR A 109 -11.52 -4.16 10.78
N THR A 110 -11.26 -3.99 12.07
CA THR A 110 -9.93 -4.16 12.68
C THR A 110 -9.43 -5.61 12.66
N GLU A 111 -10.32 -6.58 12.43
CA GLU A 111 -9.98 -8.01 12.35
C GLU A 111 -10.05 -8.57 10.92
N SER A 112 -10.43 -7.74 9.95
CA SER A 112 -10.72 -8.16 8.58
C SER A 112 -9.50 -8.05 7.66
N PHE A 113 -8.53 -7.21 8.03
CA PHE A 113 -7.36 -6.89 7.22
C PHE A 113 -6.06 -7.15 7.98
N ASN A 114 -4.96 -7.20 7.24
CA ASN A 114 -3.59 -7.38 7.73
C ASN A 114 -3.00 -6.12 8.43
N TRP A 115 -3.72 -5.55 9.41
CA TRP A 115 -3.29 -4.31 10.09
C TRP A 115 -1.90 -4.40 10.74
N ASP A 116 -1.54 -5.56 11.29
CA ASP A 116 -0.21 -5.77 11.90
C ASP A 116 0.93 -5.57 10.89
N GLU A 117 0.74 -6.01 9.64
CA GLU A 117 1.69 -5.82 8.54
C GLU A 117 1.78 -4.34 8.17
N VAL A 118 0.64 -3.67 8.01
CA VAL A 118 0.57 -2.24 7.67
C VAL A 118 1.28 -1.38 8.73
N PHE A 119 1.00 -1.60 10.02
CA PHE A 119 1.65 -0.82 11.08
C PHE A 119 3.14 -1.15 11.23
N SER A 120 3.55 -2.37 10.93
CA SER A 120 4.97 -2.73 10.86
C SER A 120 5.67 -1.96 9.74
N LEU A 121 5.04 -1.82 8.58
CA LEU A 121 5.56 -1.04 7.45
C LEU A 121 5.62 0.46 7.78
N VAL A 122 4.60 1.03 8.42
CA VAL A 122 4.64 2.44 8.88
C VAL A 122 5.89 2.70 9.74
N LYS A 123 6.18 1.78 10.67
CA LYS A 123 7.37 1.87 11.52
C LYS A 123 8.65 1.78 10.69
N SER A 124 8.77 0.77 9.82
CA SER A 124 9.95 0.59 8.97
C SER A 124 10.19 1.77 8.03
N PHE A 125 9.14 2.34 7.44
CA PHE A 125 9.21 3.50 6.55
C PHE A 125 9.62 4.77 7.31
N SER A 126 9.08 4.99 8.50
CA SER A 126 9.47 6.10 9.39
C SER A 126 10.94 6.01 9.81
N GLU A 127 11.42 4.82 10.14
CA GLU A 127 12.82 4.54 10.47
C GLU A 127 13.74 4.78 9.27
N ALA A 128 13.35 4.34 8.06
CA ALA A 128 14.13 4.51 6.84
C ALA A 128 14.31 5.99 6.44
N GLU A 129 13.35 6.86 6.74
CA GLU A 129 13.47 8.31 6.52
C GLU A 129 14.14 9.07 7.68
N ASN A 130 14.54 8.36 8.76
CA ASN A 130 15.13 8.94 9.96
C ASN A 130 14.28 10.07 10.57
N ARG A 131 12.95 9.93 10.47
CA ARG A 131 11.97 10.89 10.99
C ARG A 131 11.03 10.15 11.94
N PRO A 132 10.96 10.53 13.23
CA PRO A 132 10.16 9.81 14.20
C PRO A 132 8.66 9.98 13.92
N TRP A 133 7.95 8.87 13.93
CA TRP A 133 6.49 8.85 13.90
C TRP A 133 5.93 9.52 15.16
N LYS A 134 5.05 10.51 14.98
CA LYS A 134 4.27 11.11 16.07
C LYS A 134 2.90 10.46 16.14
N ALA A 135 2.30 10.40 17.32
CA ALA A 135 0.94 9.88 17.45
C ALA A 135 -0.02 10.67 16.55
N GLN A 136 -0.77 9.95 15.72
CA GLN A 136 -1.77 10.47 14.80
C GLN A 136 -3.09 9.73 14.99
N SER A 137 -4.19 10.34 14.55
CA SER A 137 -5.52 9.73 14.57
C SER A 137 -6.13 9.80 13.19
N TYR A 138 -6.47 8.63 12.65
CA TYR A 138 -7.15 8.48 11.36
C TYR A 138 -8.56 7.96 11.59
N TYR A 139 -9.50 8.39 10.77
CA TYR A 139 -10.89 7.96 10.83
C TYR A 139 -11.23 7.12 9.61
N VAL A 140 -11.88 5.99 9.85
CA VAL A 140 -12.39 5.12 8.78
C VAL A 140 -13.90 5.25 8.76
N VAL A 141 -14.45 5.53 7.58
CA VAL A 141 -15.90 5.53 7.33
C VAL A 141 -16.26 4.27 6.58
N ILE A 142 -17.18 3.47 7.13
CA ILE A 142 -17.59 2.18 6.55
C ILE A 142 -19.05 2.28 6.16
N PHE A 143 -19.32 2.11 4.87
CA PHE A 143 -20.68 1.98 4.35
C PHE A 143 -21.04 0.50 4.23
N ARG A 144 -22.15 0.10 4.84
CA ARG A 144 -22.72 -1.25 4.71
C ARG A 144 -24.08 -1.13 4.07
N SER A 145 -24.22 -1.65 2.86
CA SER A 145 -25.47 -1.66 2.11
C SER A 145 -25.87 -3.10 1.76
N ILE A 146 -27.18 -3.32 1.60
CA ILE A 146 -27.72 -4.57 1.07
C ILE A 146 -28.05 -4.33 -0.39
N LEU A 147 -27.47 -5.13 -1.28
CA LEU A 147 -27.75 -5.04 -2.70
C LEU A 147 -29.16 -5.57 -2.99
N LEU A 148 -29.98 -4.77 -3.68
CA LEU A 148 -31.28 -5.22 -4.14
C LEU A 148 -31.13 -6.20 -5.32
N PRO A 149 -32.03 -7.20 -5.47
CA PRO A 149 -31.92 -8.20 -6.54
C PRO A 149 -31.94 -7.63 -7.97
N ASP A 150 -32.54 -6.46 -8.17
CA ASP A 150 -32.69 -5.74 -9.43
C ASP A 150 -31.69 -4.58 -9.59
N ALA A 151 -30.70 -4.49 -8.69
CA ALA A 151 -29.69 -3.45 -8.76
C ALA A 151 -28.83 -3.60 -10.03
N ASP A 152 -28.60 -2.46 -10.68
CA ASP A 152 -27.74 -2.36 -11.86
C ASP A 152 -26.27 -2.35 -11.43
N GLY A 153 -25.62 -3.52 -11.54
CA GLY A 153 -24.22 -3.70 -11.14
C GLY A 153 -23.25 -2.81 -11.91
N ASP A 154 -23.46 -2.62 -13.22
CA ASP A 154 -22.59 -1.77 -14.05
C ASP A 154 -22.68 -0.31 -13.62
N ARG A 155 -23.90 0.16 -13.31
CA ARG A 155 -24.11 1.51 -12.79
C ARG A 155 -23.51 1.69 -11.40
N LEU A 156 -23.61 0.69 -10.52
CA LEU A 156 -22.98 0.75 -9.20
C LEU A 156 -21.46 0.81 -9.31
N TYR A 157 -20.85 0.00 -10.17
CA TYR A 157 -19.43 0.06 -10.46
C TYR A 157 -19.00 1.43 -10.99
N ALA A 158 -19.78 2.02 -11.90
CA ALA A 158 -19.51 3.37 -12.40
C ALA A 158 -19.60 4.42 -11.29
N LEU A 159 -20.62 4.36 -10.42
CA LEU A 159 -20.77 5.28 -9.30
C LEU A 159 -19.61 5.17 -8.30
N ASP A 160 -19.14 3.96 -8.01
CA ASP A 160 -17.98 3.71 -7.15
C ASP A 160 -16.70 4.32 -7.74
N ALA A 161 -16.42 4.04 -9.01
CA ALA A 161 -15.29 4.63 -9.74
C ALA A 161 -15.35 6.17 -9.78
N HIS A 162 -16.55 6.74 -9.91
CA HIS A 162 -16.75 8.19 -9.87
C HIS A 162 -16.47 8.77 -8.48
N SER A 163 -16.91 8.09 -7.42
CA SER A 163 -16.71 8.52 -6.04
C SER A 163 -15.22 8.55 -5.67
N HIS A 164 -14.44 7.54 -6.08
CA HIS A 164 -12.99 7.55 -5.89
C HIS A 164 -12.30 8.72 -6.60
N ARG A 165 -12.74 9.06 -7.82
CA ARG A 165 -12.21 10.23 -8.55
C ARG A 165 -12.48 11.54 -7.81
N GLU A 166 -13.69 11.69 -7.26
CA GLU A 166 -14.06 12.87 -6.47
C GLU A 166 -13.26 12.97 -5.17
N ALA A 167 -12.97 11.84 -4.51
CA ALA A 167 -12.14 11.77 -3.31
C ALA A 167 -10.71 12.30 -3.57
N ILE A 168 -10.07 11.85 -4.66
CA ILE A 168 -8.76 12.34 -5.09
C ILE A 168 -8.80 13.85 -5.40
N ALA A 169 -9.81 14.31 -6.14
CA ALA A 169 -9.92 15.72 -6.53
C ALA A 169 -10.20 16.66 -5.34
N SER A 170 -10.90 16.17 -4.30
CA SER A 170 -11.26 16.95 -3.12
C SER A 170 -10.21 16.93 -2.00
N GLY A 171 -9.23 16.04 -2.09
CA GLY A 171 -8.19 15.89 -1.07
C GLY A 171 -8.61 15.05 0.15
N VAL A 172 -9.69 14.26 0.01
CA VAL A 172 -10.15 13.33 1.04
C VAL A 172 -9.61 11.95 0.65
N TYR A 173 -8.54 11.51 1.29
CA TYR A 173 -7.85 10.25 1.01
C TYR A 173 -7.42 9.55 2.30
#